data_AF-A0A534VNU3-F1
#
_entry.id   AF-A0A534VNU3-F1
#
_cell.length_a   1.000
_cell.length_b   1.000
_cell.length_c   1.000
_cell.angle_alpha   90.00
_cell.angle_beta   90.00
_cell.angle_gamma   90.00
#
_symmetry.space_group_name_H-M   'P 1'
#
loop_
_entity.id
_entity.type
_entity.pdbx_description
1 polymer ?
#
loop_
_entity_poly.entity_id
_entity_poly.type
_entity_poly.pdbx_seq_one_letter_code
_entity_poly.pdbx_strand_id
1 'polypeptide(L)'
;MAELSFEEIAIQTKNGPRTALVVTPRAHLVLGQERLARLRRDLRPGALDDSLYLRVKAAASPPSVVVFRARSDDGAGSWGLDPRLSETEARELAKRLARTHVESHRRLFAAGVLAVVHTDFGLREAELFRAAEGELAQEEEERARNQTGIASALAQLNTWTLRTLSFTYTLRAQKVIADLLPSTIAMLEQTAPMVKEMLAAAAIAV
;
A
#
# COMPACT_ATOMS: atom_id res chain seq x y z
N MET A 1 1.79 -20.55 5.71
CA MET A 1 1.26 -19.39 4.95
C MET A 1 -0.25 -19.51 4.76
N ALA A 2 -1.05 -19.43 5.84
CA ALA A 2 -2.51 -19.59 5.78
C ALA A 2 -3.28 -18.36 6.29
N GLU A 3 -2.61 -17.21 6.43
CA GLU A 3 -3.17 -16.01 7.07
C GLU A 3 -3.87 -15.05 6.10
N LEU A 4 -3.66 -15.20 4.78
CA LEU A 4 -4.25 -14.36 3.74
C LEU A 4 -4.86 -15.22 2.63
N SER A 5 -6.01 -14.80 2.08
CA SER A 5 -6.50 -15.20 0.76
C SER A 5 -6.22 -14.14 -0.28
N PHE A 6 -6.17 -14.61 -1.52
CA PHE A 6 -5.94 -13.81 -2.71
C PHE A 6 -7.03 -14.18 -3.71
N GLU A 7 -7.74 -13.18 -4.21
CA GLU A 7 -8.81 -13.33 -5.18
C GLU A 7 -8.58 -12.33 -6.31
N GLU A 8 -8.62 -12.79 -7.55
CA GLU A 8 -8.58 -11.91 -8.71
C GLU A 8 -10.00 -11.60 -9.17
N ILE A 9 -10.30 -10.31 -9.32
CA ILE A 9 -11.60 -9.85 -9.76
C ILE A 9 -11.44 -8.95 -10.99
N ALA A 10 -12.42 -9.00 -11.89
CA ALA A 10 -12.50 -8.09 -13.02
C ALA A 10 -13.18 -6.77 -12.59
N ILE A 11 -12.58 -5.65 -12.99
CA ILE A 11 -13.12 -4.30 -12.82
C ILE A 11 -13.40 -3.73 -14.20
N GLN A 12 -14.64 -3.36 -14.45
CA GLN A 12 -14.99 -2.67 -15.69
C GLN A 12 -14.65 -1.19 -15.58
N THR A 13 -13.79 -0.71 -16.48
CA THR A 13 -13.42 0.71 -16.57
C THR A 13 -13.88 1.28 -17.91
N LYS A 14 -13.87 2.60 -18.04
CA LYS A 14 -14.13 3.27 -19.35
C LYS A 14 -13.13 2.88 -20.44
N ASN A 15 -11.94 2.39 -20.07
CA ASN A 15 -10.87 1.96 -20.98
C ASN A 15 -10.83 0.42 -21.14
N GLY A 16 -11.92 -0.27 -20.79
CA GLY A 16 -12.06 -1.71 -20.85
C GLY A 16 -11.83 -2.43 -19.51
N PRO A 17 -11.88 -3.76 -19.51
CA PRO A 17 -11.73 -4.57 -18.29
C PRO A 17 -10.30 -4.48 -17.76
N ARG A 18 -10.17 -4.44 -16.44
CA ARG A 18 -8.92 -4.51 -15.68
C ARG A 18 -9.06 -5.54 -14.58
N THR A 19 -7.93 -5.94 -13.99
CA THR A 19 -7.92 -6.94 -12.90
C THR A 19 -7.48 -6.28 -11.61
N ALA A 20 -8.16 -6.60 -10.51
CA ALA A 20 -7.70 -6.30 -9.17
C ALA A 20 -7.37 -7.59 -8.42
N LEU A 21 -6.30 -7.55 -7.63
CA LEU A 21 -5.97 -8.61 -6.69
C LEU A 21 -6.45 -8.20 -5.29
N VAL A 22 -7.48 -8.86 -4.79
CA VAL A 22 -8.03 -8.65 -3.47
C VAL A 22 -7.32 -9.55 -2.47
N VAL A 23 -6.67 -8.94 -1.47
CA VAL A 23 -5.98 -9.60 -0.38
C VAL A 23 -6.84 -9.51 0.87
N THR A 24 -7.23 -10.65 1.43
CA THR A 24 -8.14 -10.72 2.59
C THR A 24 -7.52 -11.51 3.73
N PRO A 25 -7.55 -11.03 4.98
CA PRO A 25 -7.08 -11.80 6.12
C PRO A 25 -7.99 -13.00 6.39
N ARG A 26 -7.37 -14.13 6.72
CA ARG A 26 -7.99 -15.39 7.17
C ARG A 26 -7.78 -15.65 8.67
N ALA A 27 -7.08 -14.75 9.35
CA ALA A 27 -6.84 -14.79 10.79
C ALA A 27 -6.83 -13.37 11.35
N HIS A 28 -6.98 -13.23 12.67
CA HIS A 28 -6.85 -11.95 13.37
C HIS A 28 -5.36 -11.59 13.57
N LEU A 29 -4.86 -10.68 12.74
CA LEU A 29 -3.53 -10.10 12.79
C LEU A 29 -3.56 -8.82 13.61
N VAL A 30 -3.15 -8.90 14.87
CA VAL A 30 -3.07 -7.74 15.78
C VAL A 30 -1.61 -7.30 15.90
N LEU A 31 -1.31 -6.08 15.47
CA LEU A 31 0.03 -5.51 15.52
C LEU A 31 0.21 -4.67 16.79
N GLY A 32 0.97 -5.21 17.75
CA GLY A 32 1.22 -4.58 19.05
C GLY A 32 2.69 -4.21 19.29
N GLN A 33 3.06 -4.16 20.58
CA GLN A 33 4.38 -3.73 21.03
C GLN A 33 5.52 -4.58 20.46
N GLU A 34 5.31 -5.89 20.26
CA GLU A 34 6.31 -6.77 19.67
C GLU A 34 6.67 -6.35 18.23
N ARG A 35 5.65 -6.03 17.41
CA ARG A 35 5.86 -5.55 16.04
C ARG A 35 6.57 -4.20 16.04
N LEU A 36 6.17 -3.30 16.94
CA LEU A 36 6.81 -2.00 17.12
C LEU A 36 8.29 -2.15 17.51
N ALA A 37 8.60 -2.97 18.50
CA ALA A 37 9.97 -3.24 18.94
C ALA A 37 10.82 -3.85 17.82
N ARG A 38 10.25 -4.73 16.98
CA ARG A 38 10.92 -5.27 15.79
C ARG A 38 11.25 -4.16 14.79
N LEU A 39 10.27 -3.31 14.45
CA LEU A 39 10.45 -2.22 13.49
C LEU A 39 11.34 -1.07 14.00
N ARG A 40 11.55 -0.96 15.31
CA ARG A 40 12.57 -0.07 15.90
C ARG A 40 13.99 -0.56 15.62
N ARG A 41 14.19 -1.88 15.55
CA ARG A 41 15.51 -2.50 15.30
C ARG A 41 15.82 -2.65 13.82
N ASP A 42 14.84 -3.07 13.04
CA ASP A 42 15.02 -3.34 11.61
C ASP A 42 13.77 -2.90 10.83
N LEU A 43 13.95 -1.90 9.98
CA LEU A 43 12.88 -1.30 9.20
C LEU A 43 12.81 -1.95 7.82
N ARG A 44 12.37 -3.22 7.79
CA ARG A 44 12.17 -3.97 6.55
C ARG A 44 10.71 -4.38 6.36
N PRO A 45 10.27 -4.49 5.09
CA PRO A 45 9.02 -5.16 4.75
C PRO A 45 8.91 -6.55 5.40
N GLY A 46 7.69 -6.99 5.66
CA GLY A 46 7.45 -8.32 6.20
C GLY A 46 7.46 -9.40 5.12
N ALA A 47 7.52 -10.67 5.54
CA ALA A 47 7.41 -11.81 4.62
C ALA A 47 6.11 -11.82 3.79
N LEU A 48 5.04 -11.19 4.30
CA LEU A 48 3.77 -11.04 3.59
C LEU A 48 3.90 -10.10 2.38
N ASP A 49 4.63 -8.99 2.53
CA ASP A 49 4.89 -8.04 1.46
C ASP A 49 5.68 -8.70 0.32
N ASP A 50 6.73 -9.46 0.68
CA ASP A 50 7.53 -10.22 -0.27
C ASP A 50 6.70 -11.27 -1.01
N SER A 51 5.86 -12.00 -0.27
CA SER A 51 4.98 -13.04 -0.84
C SER A 51 3.98 -12.46 -1.83
N LEU A 52 3.40 -11.29 -1.52
CA LEU A 52 2.52 -10.57 -2.43
C LEU A 52 3.26 -10.12 -3.69
N TYR A 53 4.43 -9.48 -3.53
CA TYR A 53 5.23 -9.04 -4.66
C TYR A 53 5.59 -10.21 -5.59
N LEU A 54 6.03 -11.34 -5.02
CA LEU A 54 6.37 -12.53 -5.80
C LEU A 54 5.15 -13.09 -6.54
N ARG A 55 3.96 -13.09 -5.94
CA ARG A 55 2.72 -13.47 -6.62
C ARG A 55 2.40 -12.55 -7.80
N VAL A 56 2.46 -11.24 -7.59
CA VAL A 56 2.20 -10.25 -8.66
C VAL A 56 3.22 -10.40 -9.79
N LYS A 57 4.50 -10.57 -9.46
CA LYS A 57 5.58 -10.75 -10.44
C LYS A 57 5.45 -12.03 -11.25
N ALA A 58 4.93 -13.11 -10.65
CA ALA A 58 4.76 -14.40 -11.31
C ALA A 58 3.50 -14.49 -12.19
N ALA A 59 2.60 -13.51 -12.12
CA ALA A 59 1.39 -13.49 -12.93
C ALA A 59 1.72 -13.25 -14.41
N ALA A 60 1.06 -13.98 -15.31
CA ALA A 60 1.23 -13.78 -16.75
C ALA A 60 0.81 -12.37 -17.21
N SER A 61 -0.19 -11.80 -16.52
CA SER A 61 -0.60 -10.41 -16.64
C SER A 61 -0.79 -9.85 -15.23
N PRO A 62 0.02 -8.87 -14.79
CA PRO A 62 -0.09 -8.33 -13.45
C PRO A 62 -1.44 -7.62 -13.24
N PRO A 63 -2.03 -7.69 -12.02
CA PRO A 63 -3.23 -6.93 -11.70
C PRO A 63 -2.96 -5.42 -11.81
N SER A 64 -3.96 -4.68 -12.26
CA SER A 64 -3.88 -3.21 -12.36
C SER A 64 -3.89 -2.54 -10.99
N VAL A 65 -4.54 -3.14 -9.99
CA VAL A 65 -4.56 -2.64 -8.60
C VAL A 65 -4.51 -3.79 -7.60
N VAL A 66 -3.97 -3.52 -6.42
CA VAL A 66 -4.06 -4.44 -5.28
C VAL A 66 -4.97 -3.82 -4.23
N VAL A 67 -5.95 -4.60 -3.74
CA VAL A 67 -6.90 -4.19 -2.72
C VAL A 67 -6.64 -4.98 -1.44
N PHE A 68 -6.17 -4.33 -0.38
CA PHE A 68 -6.01 -4.93 0.94
C PHE A 68 -7.23 -4.67 1.80
N ARG A 69 -7.87 -5.75 2.21
CA ARG A 69 -8.98 -5.70 3.16
C ARG A 69 -8.43 -5.78 4.57
N ALA A 70 -8.81 -4.85 5.45
CA ALA A 70 -8.51 -4.97 6.87
C ALA A 70 -9.42 -5.98 7.59
N ARG A 71 -10.51 -6.45 6.96
CA ARG A 71 -11.42 -7.42 7.56
C ARG A 71 -12.08 -8.29 6.49
N SER A 72 -12.29 -9.57 6.80
CA SER A 72 -13.12 -10.47 6.01
C SER A 72 -14.62 -10.27 6.29
N ASP A 73 -15.49 -10.57 5.32
CA ASP A 73 -16.94 -10.39 5.49
C ASP A 73 -17.54 -11.39 6.50
N ASP A 74 -16.97 -12.59 6.55
CA ASP A 74 -17.37 -13.69 7.44
C ASP A 74 -16.80 -13.55 8.87
N GLY A 75 -15.97 -12.54 9.13
CA GLY A 75 -15.31 -12.32 10.41
C GLY A 75 -14.15 -13.29 10.71
N ALA A 76 -13.79 -14.19 9.79
CA ALA A 76 -12.70 -15.15 9.96
C ALA A 76 -11.32 -14.49 10.15
N GLY A 77 -11.14 -13.26 9.65
CA GLY A 77 -9.89 -12.54 9.77
C GLY A 77 -10.04 -11.04 9.84
N SER A 78 -9.07 -10.42 10.51
CA SER A 78 -8.93 -8.97 10.54
C SER A 78 -7.48 -8.58 10.70
N TRP A 79 -7.16 -7.36 10.30
CA TRP A 79 -5.89 -6.72 10.53
C TRP A 79 -6.15 -5.45 11.34
N GLY A 80 -5.32 -5.17 12.35
CA GLY A 80 -5.46 -3.96 13.14
C GLY A 80 -4.30 -3.72 14.10
N LEU A 81 -4.25 -2.50 14.64
CA LEU A 81 -3.31 -2.15 15.69
C LEU A 81 -3.85 -2.61 17.05
N ASP A 82 -2.97 -3.11 17.92
CA ASP A 82 -3.37 -3.49 19.27
C ASP A 82 -4.02 -2.28 20.00
N PRO A 83 -5.27 -2.41 20.49
CA PRO A 83 -5.95 -1.33 21.18
C PRO A 83 -5.27 -0.92 22.50
N ARG A 84 -4.37 -1.76 23.03
CA ARG A 84 -3.62 -1.48 24.27
C ARG A 84 -2.40 -0.59 24.04
N LEU A 85 -2.00 -0.35 22.79
CA LEU A 85 -0.94 0.61 22.50
C LEU A 85 -1.37 2.00 22.94
N SER A 86 -0.45 2.71 23.61
CA SER A 86 -0.62 4.14 23.83
C SER A 86 -0.74 4.87 22.49
N GLU A 87 -1.33 6.06 22.51
CA GLU A 87 -1.48 6.86 21.29
C GLU A 87 -0.14 7.14 20.61
N THR A 88 0.90 7.44 21.39
CA THR A 88 2.26 7.65 20.89
C THR A 88 2.83 6.40 20.23
N GLU A 89 2.68 5.22 20.85
CA GLU A 89 3.14 3.96 20.27
C GLU A 89 2.37 3.59 19.01
N ALA A 90 1.05 3.82 18.98
CA ALA A 90 0.21 3.55 17.82
C ALA A 90 0.60 4.45 16.63
N ARG A 91 0.84 5.74 16.87
CA ARG A 91 1.35 6.69 15.86
C ARG A 91 2.72 6.26 15.35
N GLU A 92 3.65 5.91 16.24
CA GLU A 92 4.99 5.44 15.84
C GLU A 92 4.90 4.15 15.01
N LEU A 93 4.08 3.20 15.44
CA LEU A 93 3.88 1.94 14.73
C LEU A 93 3.29 2.18 13.34
N ALA A 94 2.25 3.01 13.22
CA ALA A 94 1.64 3.37 11.94
C ALA A 94 2.67 4.02 11.00
N LYS A 95 3.48 4.98 11.49
CA LYS A 95 4.53 5.62 10.71
C LYS A 95 5.60 4.65 10.22
N ARG A 96 6.05 3.72 11.07
CA ARG A 96 7.02 2.70 10.67
C ARG A 96 6.43 1.73 9.65
N LEU A 97 5.19 1.29 9.83
CA LEU A 97 4.49 0.43 8.87
C LEU A 97 4.33 1.13 7.52
N ALA A 98 3.83 2.36 7.50
CA ALA A 98 3.70 3.15 6.28
C ALA A 98 5.04 3.28 5.54
N ARG A 99 6.15 3.52 6.27
CA ARG A 99 7.49 3.55 5.67
C ARG A 99 7.89 2.21 5.04
N THR A 100 7.59 1.08 5.68
CA THR A 100 7.82 -0.24 5.06
C THR A 100 6.91 -0.49 3.85
N HIS A 101 5.66 0.00 3.89
CA HIS A 101 4.72 -0.14 2.78
C HIS A 101 5.18 0.63 1.55
N VAL A 102 5.81 1.80 1.68
CA VAL A 102 6.35 2.56 0.53
C VAL A 102 7.34 1.71 -0.28
N GLU A 103 8.22 0.99 0.40
CA GLU A 103 9.17 0.08 -0.26
C GLU A 103 8.44 -1.05 -1.00
N SER A 104 7.48 -1.71 -0.32
CA SER A 104 6.63 -2.75 -0.92
C SER A 104 5.85 -2.24 -2.13
N HIS A 105 5.23 -1.06 -2.02
CA HIS A 105 4.42 -0.44 -3.06
C HIS A 105 5.26 -0.11 -4.30
N ARG A 106 6.47 0.44 -4.12
CA ARG A 106 7.40 0.67 -5.23
C ARG A 106 7.68 -0.61 -6.03
N ARG A 107 7.88 -1.74 -5.34
CA ARG A 107 8.11 -3.04 -5.99
C ARG A 107 6.86 -3.50 -6.76
N LEU A 108 5.67 -3.28 -6.22
CA LEU A 108 4.41 -3.56 -6.92
C LEU A 108 4.23 -2.68 -8.16
N PHE A 109 4.55 -1.39 -8.06
CA PHE A 109 4.44 -0.45 -9.20
C PHE A 109 5.44 -0.78 -10.31
N ALA A 110 6.67 -1.16 -9.93
CA ALA A 110 7.65 -1.69 -10.88
C ALA A 110 7.19 -2.98 -11.57
N ALA A 111 6.32 -3.76 -10.92
CA ALA A 111 5.68 -4.94 -11.49
C ALA A 111 4.40 -4.64 -12.30
N GLY A 112 4.03 -3.37 -12.48
CA GLY A 112 2.89 -2.95 -13.31
C GLY A 112 1.59 -2.67 -12.57
N VAL A 113 1.58 -2.75 -11.23
CA VAL A 113 0.44 -2.30 -10.41
C VAL A 113 0.34 -0.77 -10.48
N LEU A 114 -0.86 -0.22 -10.61
CA LEU A 114 -1.10 1.23 -10.67
C LEU A 114 -1.37 1.84 -9.30
N ALA A 115 -2.01 1.11 -8.40
CA ALA A 115 -2.29 1.57 -7.05
C ALA A 115 -2.48 0.43 -6.05
N VAL A 116 -2.26 0.77 -4.78
CA VAL A 116 -2.58 -0.05 -3.63
C VAL A 116 -3.71 0.61 -2.84
N VAL A 117 -4.76 -0.15 -2.56
CA VAL A 117 -5.99 0.35 -1.95
C VAL A 117 -6.28 -0.43 -0.69
N HIS A 118 -6.34 0.26 0.44
CA HIS A 118 -6.69 -0.28 1.74
C HIS A 118 -8.17 -0.02 2.03
N THR A 119 -8.91 -1.06 2.38
CA THR A 119 -10.36 -1.01 2.65
C THR A 119 -10.71 -1.67 3.97
N ASP A 120 -11.95 -1.50 4.43
CA ASP A 120 -12.49 -2.12 5.65
C ASP A 120 -11.76 -1.68 6.94
N PHE A 121 -10.99 -0.60 6.89
CA PHE A 121 -10.28 -0.06 8.05
C PHE A 121 -11.26 0.51 9.08
N GLY A 122 -10.91 0.35 10.36
CA GLY A 122 -11.50 1.14 11.44
C GLY A 122 -11.11 2.62 11.31
N LEU A 123 -11.93 3.52 11.88
CA LEU A 123 -11.67 4.97 11.87
C LEU A 123 -10.28 5.29 12.46
N ARG A 124 -9.96 4.72 13.61
CA ARG A 124 -8.68 4.93 14.31
C ARG A 124 -7.49 4.56 13.43
N GLU A 125 -7.49 3.37 12.84
CA GLU A 125 -6.39 2.92 11.99
C GLU A 125 -6.30 3.79 10.73
N ALA A 126 -7.42 4.09 10.07
CA ALA A 126 -7.43 4.93 8.88
C ALA A 126 -6.87 6.34 9.16
N GLU A 127 -7.21 6.95 10.29
CA GLU A 127 -6.68 8.26 10.70
C GLU A 127 -5.18 8.20 10.98
N LEU A 128 -4.72 7.17 11.71
CA LEU A 128 -3.30 6.98 12.01
C LEU A 128 -2.47 6.80 10.73
N PHE A 129 -2.94 5.98 9.77
CA PHE A 129 -2.22 5.79 8.50
C PHE A 129 -2.22 7.05 7.65
N ARG A 130 -3.35 7.74 7.50
CA ARG A 130 -3.39 8.99 6.73
C ARG A 130 -2.47 10.06 7.31
N ALA A 131 -2.44 10.19 8.64
CA ALA A 131 -1.53 11.11 9.31
C ALA A 131 -0.06 10.72 9.09
N ALA A 132 0.27 9.44 9.27
CA ALA A 132 1.60 8.90 9.05
C ALA A 132 2.07 9.06 7.59
N GLU A 133 1.23 8.74 6.62
CA GLU A 133 1.51 8.88 5.19
C GLU A 133 1.71 10.35 4.80
N GLY A 134 0.90 11.25 5.38
CA GLY A 134 1.05 12.70 5.19
C GLY A 134 2.36 13.25 5.73
N GLU A 135 2.74 12.86 6.96
CA GLU A 135 4.01 13.25 7.57
C GLU A 135 5.20 12.69 6.78
N LEU A 136 5.15 11.41 6.39
CA LEU A 136 6.18 10.79 5.57
C LEU A 136 6.32 11.47 4.20
N ALA A 137 5.20 11.85 3.56
CA ALA A 137 5.25 12.52 2.27
C ALA A 137 5.97 13.87 2.37
N GLN A 138 5.74 14.62 3.46
CA GLN A 138 6.44 15.88 3.73
C GLN A 138 7.94 15.67 3.95
N GLU A 139 8.32 14.64 4.73
CA GLU A 139 9.73 14.30 4.94
C GLU A 139 10.45 13.92 3.63
N GLU A 140 9.78 13.17 2.75
CA GLU A 140 10.33 12.82 1.43
C GLU A 140 10.38 14.04 0.49
N GLU A 141 9.43 14.97 0.56
CA GLU A 141 9.49 16.24 -0.18
C GLU A 141 10.66 17.13 0.25
N GLU A 142 10.91 17.21 1.56
CA GLU A 142 12.09 17.89 2.09
C GLU A 142 13.37 17.20 1.64
N ARG A 143 13.41 15.87 1.69
CA ARG A 143 14.56 15.09 1.21
C ARG A 143 14.82 15.31 -0.28
N ALA A 144 13.77 15.30 -1.10
CA ALA A 144 13.85 15.55 -2.54
C ALA A 144 14.44 16.93 -2.86
N ARG A 145 14.08 17.97 -2.08
CA ARG A 145 14.61 19.33 -2.22
C ARG A 145 16.07 19.47 -1.79
N ASN A 146 16.50 18.69 -0.80
CA ASN A 146 17.81 18.80 -0.18
C ASN A 146 18.87 17.83 -0.75
N GLN A 147 18.47 16.91 -1.63
CA GLN A 147 19.34 15.92 -2.25
C GLN A 147 19.40 16.11 -3.76
N THR A 148 20.37 15.47 -4.41
CA THR A 148 20.53 15.51 -5.86
C THR A 148 20.62 14.10 -6.45
N GLY A 149 20.44 14.00 -7.77
CA GLY A 149 20.55 12.76 -8.52
C GLY A 149 19.57 11.68 -8.03
N ILE A 150 20.09 10.46 -7.90
CA ILE A 150 19.34 9.26 -7.51
C ILE A 150 18.54 9.43 -6.23
N ALA A 151 19.14 10.04 -5.20
CA ALA A 151 18.50 10.15 -3.89
C ALA A 151 17.30 11.11 -3.93
N SER A 152 17.39 12.19 -4.72
CA SER A 152 16.26 13.09 -4.99
C SER A 152 15.14 12.39 -5.77
N ALA A 153 15.48 11.66 -6.83
CA ALA A 153 14.49 10.92 -7.64
C ALA A 153 13.76 9.85 -6.83
N LEU A 154 14.48 9.13 -5.96
CA LEU A 154 13.91 8.16 -5.02
C LEU A 154 12.91 8.84 -4.07
N ALA A 155 13.30 9.97 -3.48
CA ALA A 155 12.42 10.71 -2.57
C ALA A 155 11.16 11.23 -3.27
N GLN A 156 11.28 11.76 -4.49
CA GLN A 156 10.12 12.19 -5.31
C GLN A 156 9.15 11.03 -5.58
N LEU A 157 9.68 9.84 -5.90
CA LEU A 157 8.85 8.66 -6.10
C LEU A 157 8.18 8.18 -4.81
N ASN A 158 8.85 8.29 -3.67
CA ASN A 158 8.23 7.99 -2.36
C ASN A 158 7.09 8.96 -2.06
N THR A 159 7.28 10.27 -2.26
CA THR A 159 6.21 11.26 -2.14
C THR A 159 5.03 10.92 -3.05
N TRP A 160 5.29 10.57 -4.31
CA TRP A 160 4.23 10.21 -5.25
C TRP A 160 3.48 8.94 -4.83
N THR A 161 4.21 7.94 -4.35
CA THR A 161 3.64 6.70 -3.80
C THR A 161 2.68 6.99 -2.65
N LEU A 162 3.09 7.83 -1.71
CA LEU A 162 2.32 8.18 -0.51
C LEU A 162 1.10 9.06 -0.82
N ARG A 163 1.19 9.95 -1.81
CA ARG A 163 0.12 10.92 -2.10
C ARG A 163 -0.88 10.46 -3.15
N THR A 164 -0.44 9.65 -4.13
CA THR A 164 -1.19 9.46 -5.37
C THR A 164 -1.45 7.99 -5.68
N LEU A 165 -0.67 7.06 -5.15
CA LEU A 165 -0.73 5.64 -5.50
C LEU A 165 -1.17 4.74 -4.35
N SER A 166 -1.33 5.28 -3.13
CA SER A 166 -1.88 4.57 -1.99
C SER A 166 -3.16 5.25 -1.50
N PHE A 167 -4.22 4.46 -1.33
CA PHE A 167 -5.52 4.96 -0.91
C PHE A 167 -6.01 4.20 0.31
N THR A 168 -6.47 4.92 1.33
CA THR A 168 -6.97 4.32 2.57
C THR A 168 -8.41 4.69 2.83
N TYR A 169 -9.31 3.70 2.84
CA TYR A 169 -10.74 3.85 3.02
C TYR A 169 -11.26 3.09 4.25
N THR A 170 -12.20 3.72 4.93
CA THR A 170 -13.04 3.11 5.98
C THR A 170 -14.27 2.41 5.39
N LEU A 171 -14.48 2.55 4.08
CA LEU A 171 -15.55 1.89 3.33
C LEU A 171 -15.22 0.41 3.12
N ARG A 172 -16.28 -0.39 2.97
CA ARG A 172 -16.16 -1.80 2.65
C ARG A 172 -15.54 -2.02 1.26
N ALA A 173 -14.77 -3.10 1.12
CA ALA A 173 -14.13 -3.47 -0.15
C ALA A 173 -15.11 -3.45 -1.33
N GLN A 174 -16.29 -4.05 -1.18
CA GLN A 174 -17.26 -4.16 -2.29
C GLN A 174 -17.71 -2.78 -2.78
N LYS A 175 -17.91 -1.83 -1.86
CA LYS A 175 -18.31 -0.46 -2.21
C LYS A 175 -17.17 0.29 -2.91
N VAL A 176 -15.94 0.15 -2.42
CA VAL A 176 -14.76 0.78 -3.05
C VAL A 176 -14.55 0.21 -4.45
N ILE A 177 -14.64 -1.12 -4.60
CA ILE A 177 -14.48 -1.82 -5.88
C ILE A 177 -15.55 -1.40 -6.89
N ALA A 178 -16.81 -1.32 -6.48
CA ALA A 178 -17.91 -0.98 -7.39
C ALA A 178 -17.94 0.51 -7.74
N ASP A 179 -17.78 1.39 -6.74
CA ASP A 179 -18.10 2.81 -6.90
C ASP A 179 -16.86 3.67 -7.19
N LEU A 180 -15.67 3.27 -6.71
CA LEU A 180 -14.48 4.15 -6.71
C LEU A 180 -13.35 3.65 -7.60
N LEU A 181 -13.08 2.33 -7.64
CA LEU A 181 -11.97 1.81 -8.42
C LEU A 181 -12.09 2.05 -9.93
N PRO A 182 -13.26 1.95 -10.59
CA PRO A 182 -13.36 2.16 -12.03
C PRO A 182 -12.84 3.53 -12.48
N SER A 183 -13.20 4.59 -11.76
CA SER A 183 -12.75 5.96 -12.05
C SER A 183 -11.30 6.18 -11.63
N THR A 184 -10.91 5.65 -10.47
CA THR A 184 -9.53 5.75 -9.94
C THR A 184 -8.53 5.10 -10.90
N ILE A 185 -8.80 3.88 -11.38
CA ILE A 185 -7.95 3.18 -12.34
C ILE A 185 -7.82 4.00 -13.62
N ALA A 186 -8.93 4.45 -14.18
CA ALA A 186 -8.91 5.16 -15.45
C ALA A 186 -8.20 6.52 -15.37
N MET A 187 -8.17 7.15 -14.19
CA MET A 187 -7.34 8.33 -13.91
C MET A 187 -5.85 7.94 -13.83
N LEU A 188 -5.52 6.90 -13.08
CA LEU A 188 -4.13 6.46 -12.87
C LEU A 188 -3.47 6.00 -14.16
N GLU A 189 -4.21 5.38 -15.09
CA GLU A 189 -3.73 5.02 -16.41
C GLU A 189 -3.21 6.22 -17.22
N GLN A 190 -3.79 7.40 -17.04
CA GLN A 190 -3.31 8.63 -17.68
C GLN A 190 -1.96 9.07 -17.11
N THR A 191 -1.72 8.78 -15.84
CA THR A 191 -0.47 9.11 -15.13
C THR A 191 0.58 7.99 -15.16
N ALA A 192 0.22 6.80 -15.63
CA ALA A 192 1.08 5.62 -15.62
C ALA A 192 2.41 5.81 -16.40
N PRO A 193 2.46 6.51 -17.56
CA PRO A 193 3.72 6.76 -18.24
C PRO A 193 4.73 7.53 -17.38
N MET A 194 4.27 8.58 -16.69
CA MET A 194 5.11 9.37 -15.78
C MET A 194 5.61 8.52 -14.61
N VAL A 195 4.76 7.67 -14.03
CA VAL A 195 5.18 6.76 -12.95
C VAL A 195 6.26 5.79 -13.43
N LYS A 196 6.15 5.26 -14.67
CA LYS A 196 7.18 4.41 -15.27
C LYS A 196 8.50 5.14 -15.46
N GLU A 197 8.48 6.40 -15.89
CA GLU A 197 9.68 7.22 -16.02
C GLU A 197 10.34 7.48 -14.67
N MET A 198 9.56 7.82 -13.64
CA MET A 198 10.06 8.01 -12.28
C MET A 198 10.66 6.71 -11.71
N LEU A 199 10.00 5.57 -11.94
CA LEU A 199 10.52 4.26 -11.57
C LEU A 199 11.82 3.94 -12.31
N ALA A 200 11.93 4.23 -13.61
CA ALA A 200 13.15 4.01 -14.38
C ALA A 200 14.31 4.88 -13.85
N ALA A 201 14.06 6.16 -13.60
CA ALA A 201 15.03 7.07 -13.01
C ALA A 201 15.51 6.59 -11.63
N ALA A 202 14.60 6.01 -10.84
CA ALA A 202 14.89 5.45 -9.52
C ALA A 202 15.30 3.97 -9.54
N ALA A 203 15.36 3.30 -10.71
CA ALA A 203 15.81 1.91 -10.88
C ALA A 203 17.24 1.84 -11.42
N ILE A 204 17.70 2.86 -12.14
CA ILE A 204 19.13 3.12 -12.39
C ILE A 204 19.90 3.33 -11.07
N ALA A 205 19.17 3.49 -9.95
CA ALA A 205 19.65 3.71 -8.59
C ALA A 205 19.87 2.46 -7.72
N VAL A 206 19.48 1.26 -8.18
CA VAL A 206 19.53 0.02 -7.40
C VAL A 206 20.51 -0.97 -8.03
#